data_AF-E3NW64-F1
#
_entry.id   AF-E3NW64-F1
#
_cell.length_a   1.000
_cell.length_b   1.000
_cell.length_c   1.000
_cell.angle_alpha   90.00
_cell.angle_beta   90.00
_cell.angle_gamma   90.00
#
_symmetry.space_group_name_H-M   'P 1'
#
loop_
_entity.id
_entity.type
_entity.pdbx_description
1 polymer ?
#
loop_
_entity_poly.entity_id
_entity_poly.type
_entity_poly.pdbx_seq_one_letter_code
_entity_poly.pdbx_strand_id
1 'polypeptide(L)'
;MKLSKRILVDCSDPSPVLPTTQCAMITAVDTTQRILVMSFRATYGNTQLGEEVLNYFVGKKQFFDVGMIFEFFYDAYVALWRGGLEQEIRNLKYKYPDYEVWVSRLRLFKIF
;
A
#
# COMPACT_ATOMS: atom_id res chain seq x y z
N MET A 1 5.48 -7.57 18.13
CA MET A 1 5.10 -6.64 17.03
C MET A 1 4.34 -5.42 17.57
N LYS A 2 4.77 -4.22 17.18
CA LYS A 2 4.18 -2.92 17.56
C LYS A 2 3.89 -2.10 16.30
N LEU A 3 2.67 -1.57 16.17
CA LEU A 3 2.31 -0.65 15.09
C LEU A 3 3.14 0.64 15.20
N SER A 4 3.76 1.06 14.10
CA SER A 4 4.50 2.32 14.01
C SER A 4 3.61 3.43 13.43
N LYS A 5 3.07 3.21 12.22
CA LYS A 5 2.22 4.20 11.55
C LYS A 5 1.17 3.55 10.68
N ARG A 6 0.02 4.22 10.56
CA ARG A 6 -1.02 3.95 9.56
C ARG A 6 -1.08 5.12 8.61
N ILE A 7 -1.02 4.84 7.32
CA ILE A 7 -1.06 5.81 6.23
C ILE A 7 -2.35 5.55 5.45
N LEU A 8 -3.10 6.61 5.21
CA LEU A 8 -4.35 6.59 4.45
C LEU A 8 -4.25 7.67 3.39
N VAL A 9 -4.50 7.28 2.13
CA VAL A 9 -4.53 8.19 0.99
C VAL A 9 -5.70 7.81 0.10
N ASP A 10 -6.25 8.81 -0.57
CA ASP A 10 -7.22 8.58 -1.63
C ASP A 10 -6.44 8.12 -2.88
N CYS A 11 -6.86 6.99 -3.46
CA CYS A 11 -6.16 6.35 -4.58
C CYS A 11 -7.04 6.10 -5.81
N SER A 12 -8.26 6.67 -5.82
CA SER A 12 -9.06 6.82 -7.03
C SER A 12 -9.29 8.29 -7.32
N ASP A 13 -9.41 8.64 -8.60
CA ASP A 13 -9.83 9.96 -8.99
C ASP A 13 -11.25 10.26 -8.50
N PRO A 14 -11.54 11.51 -8.10
CA PRO A 14 -12.88 11.91 -7.71
C PRO A 14 -13.82 11.79 -8.92
N SER A 15 -14.76 10.85 -8.83
CA SER A 15 -15.82 10.67 -9.81
C SER A 15 -17.13 11.21 -9.24
N PRO A 16 -17.96 11.91 -10.04
CA PRO A 16 -19.29 12.32 -9.61
C PRO A 16 -20.24 11.12 -9.39
N VAL A 17 -19.84 9.91 -9.80
CA VAL A 17 -20.66 8.69 -9.75
C VAL A 17 -20.08 7.63 -8.80
N LEU A 18 -18.75 7.58 -8.62
CA LEU A 18 -18.09 6.56 -7.80
C LEU A 18 -17.51 7.16 -6.50
N PRO A 19 -17.65 6.45 -5.36
CA PRO A 19 -17.05 6.88 -4.11
C PRO A 19 -15.53 6.82 -4.19
N THR A 20 -14.86 7.76 -3.51
CA THR A 20 -13.41 7.76 -3.40
C THR A 20 -12.90 6.50 -2.72
N THR A 21 -12.02 5.79 -3.41
CA THR A 21 -11.35 4.59 -2.90
C THR A 21 -10.13 4.99 -2.08
N GLN A 22 -10.12 4.56 -0.81
CA GLN A 22 -9.00 4.80 0.09
C GLN A 22 -8.04 3.62 0.10
N CYS A 23 -6.77 3.91 -0.13
CA CYS A 23 -5.68 2.98 0.03
C CYS A 23 -5.08 3.15 1.43
N ALA A 24 -4.73 2.02 2.06
CA ALA A 24 -4.12 2.04 3.38
C ALA A 24 -2.83 1.23 3.40
N MET A 25 -1.83 1.75 4.10
CA MET A 25 -0.64 0.99 4.47
C MET A 25 -0.38 1.13 5.96
N ILE A 26 0.11 0.06 6.57
CA ILE A 26 0.63 0.10 7.93
C ILE A 26 2.11 -0.26 7.94
N THR A 27 2.85 0.40 8.82
CA THR A 27 4.21 0.01 9.20
C THR A 27 4.18 -0.49 10.64
N ALA A 28 4.93 -1.54 10.92
CA ALA A 28 5.09 -2.08 12.27
C ALA A 28 6.52 -2.54 12.49
N VAL A 29 6.93 -2.62 13.76
CA VAL A 29 8.25 -3.10 14.18
C VAL A 29 8.06 -4.30 15.07
N ASP A 30 8.77 -5.39 14.80
CA ASP A 30 8.86 -6.50 15.72
C ASP A 30 10.30 -6.70 16.18
N THR A 31 10.58 -6.27 17.41
CA THR A 31 11.92 -6.32 18.01
C THR A 31 12.35 -7.74 18.37
N THR A 32 11.40 -8.65 18.57
CA THR A 32 11.70 -10.06 18.89
C THR A 32 12.27 -10.79 17.68
N GLN A 33 11.69 -10.57 16.50
CA GLN A 33 12.14 -11.16 15.24
C GLN A 33 13.13 -10.27 14.47
N ARG A 34 13.37 -9.03 14.94
CA ARG A 34 14.19 -8.02 14.27
C ARG A 34 13.70 -7.70 12.86
N ILE A 35 12.39 -7.47 12.71
CA ILE A 35 11.76 -7.17 11.42
C ILE A 35 10.97 -5.86 11.44
N LEU A 36 10.99 -5.16 10.30
CA LEU A 36 10.13 -4.04 9.95
C LEU A 36 9.07 -4.57 8.99
N VAL A 37 7.80 -4.48 9.37
CA VAL A 37 6.69 -4.95 8.55
C VAL A 37 6.07 -3.78 7.84
N MET A 38 5.94 -3.88 6.52
CA MET A 38 5.11 -3.02 5.69
C MET A 38 3.94 -3.86 5.20
N SER A 39 2.71 -3.43 5.48
CA SER A 39 1.53 -4.19 5.07
C SER A 39 0.55 -3.32 4.32
N PHE A 40 0.32 -3.68 3.05
CA PHE A 40 -0.58 -2.95 2.16
C PHE A 40 -1.99 -3.55 2.21
N ARG A 41 -3.00 -2.71 2.43
CA ARG A 41 -4.40 -3.08 2.28
C ARG A 41 -4.88 -2.60 0.92
N ALA A 42 -5.08 -3.54 0.01
CA ALA A 42 -5.90 -3.31 -1.17
C ALA A 42 -7.37 -3.12 -0.74
N THR A 43 -8.07 -2.18 -1.36
CA THR A 43 -9.49 -1.89 -1.16
C THR A 43 -10.33 -3.17 -1.17
N TYR A 44 -11.28 -3.27 -0.24
CA TYR A 44 -12.26 -4.36 -0.18
C TYR A 44 -13.67 -3.77 -0.16
N GLY A 45 -14.43 -4.04 -1.22
CA GLY A 45 -15.83 -3.68 -1.38
C GLY A 45 -16.43 -4.46 -2.55
N ASN A 46 -17.68 -4.92 -2.43
CA ASN A 46 -18.39 -5.68 -3.46
C ASN A 46 -18.98 -4.80 -4.58
N THR A 47 -18.52 -3.55 -4.72
CA THR A 47 -19.11 -2.58 -5.64
C THR A 47 -18.30 -2.47 -6.92
N GLN A 48 -18.86 -3.14 -7.94
CA GLN A 48 -18.71 -2.95 -9.39
C GLN A 48 -17.35 -3.27 -10.03
N LEU A 49 -17.00 -4.55 -9.93
CA LEU A 49 -16.08 -5.33 -10.77
C LEU A 49 -16.20 -5.16 -12.31
N GLY A 50 -17.09 -4.32 -12.85
CA GLY A 50 -17.37 -4.26 -14.29
C GLY A 50 -16.53 -3.22 -15.05
N GLU A 51 -16.54 -1.96 -14.60
CA GLU A 51 -15.84 -0.85 -15.29
C GLU A 51 -14.43 -0.59 -14.74
N GLU A 52 -14.19 -0.81 -13.44
CA GLU A 52 -12.83 -0.75 -12.87
C GLU A 52 -11.93 -1.80 -13.53
N VAL A 53 -12.41 -3.03 -13.68
CA VAL A 53 -11.64 -4.14 -14.28
C VAL A 53 -11.23 -3.84 -15.73
N LEU A 54 -12.06 -3.14 -16.51
CA LEU A 54 -11.74 -2.77 -17.89
C LEU A 54 -10.65 -1.69 -17.99
N ASN A 55 -10.59 -0.73 -17.06
CA ASN A 55 -9.49 0.26 -16.99
C ASN A 55 -8.24 -0.28 -16.27
N TYR A 56 -8.39 -1.27 -15.39
CA TYR A 56 -7.30 -1.94 -14.67
C TYR A 56 -6.30 -2.68 -15.59
N PHE A 57 -6.69 -3.04 -16.81
CA PHE A 57 -5.92 -3.92 -17.70
C PHE A 57 -5.29 -3.23 -18.92
N VAL A 58 -5.50 -1.93 -19.13
CA VAL A 58 -5.06 -1.26 -20.38
C VAL A 58 -3.71 -0.56 -20.20
N GLY A 59 -3.50 0.11 -19.05
CA GLY A 59 -2.27 0.83 -18.75
C GLY A 59 -1.27 -0.03 -17.99
N LYS A 60 -0.06 -0.18 -18.52
CA LYS A 60 1.09 -0.70 -17.77
C LYS A 60 2.15 0.38 -17.69
N LYS A 61 2.68 0.61 -16.49
CA LYS A 61 3.80 1.52 -16.23
C LYS A 61 5.05 0.71 -15.92
N GLN A 62 6.20 1.18 -16.41
CA GLN A 62 7.48 0.62 -16.06
C GLN A 62 7.74 0.87 -14.57
N PHE A 63 7.88 -0.19 -13.79
CA PHE A 63 8.22 -0.15 -12.39
C PHE A 63 9.73 -0.32 -12.24
N PHE A 64 10.43 0.82 -12.23
CA PHE A 64 11.89 0.90 -12.16
C PHE A 64 12.54 -0.03 -13.20
N ASP A 65 13.47 -0.87 -12.80
CA ASP A 65 14.19 -1.86 -13.60
C ASP A 65 13.58 -3.28 -13.52
N VAL A 66 12.46 -3.45 -12.80
CA VAL A 66 11.90 -4.76 -12.44
C VAL A 66 10.84 -5.25 -13.43
N GLY A 67 10.35 -4.38 -14.30
CA GLY A 67 9.39 -4.71 -15.36
C GLY A 67 8.13 -3.84 -15.33
N MET A 68 7.05 -4.34 -15.94
CA MET A 68 5.81 -3.58 -16.11
C MET A 68 4.77 -3.96 -15.05
N ILE A 69 4.18 -2.96 -14.39
CA ILE A 69 3.09 -3.12 -13.42
C ILE A 69 1.85 -2.40 -13.95
N PHE A 70 0.66 -2.90 -13.63
CA PHE A 70 -0.59 -2.21 -14.00
C PHE A 70 -0.63 -0.82 -13.37
N GLU A 71 -1.06 0.15 -14.17
CA GLU A 71 -1.09 1.57 -13.83
C GLU A 71 -1.78 1.85 -12.50
N PHE A 72 -2.91 1.20 -12.24
CA PHE A 72 -3.63 1.32 -10.98
C PHE A 72 -2.75 0.95 -9.76
N PHE A 73 -2.09 -0.21 -9.78
CA PHE A 73 -1.26 -0.64 -8.65
C PHE A 73 -0.02 0.26 -8.49
N TYR A 74 0.52 0.73 -9.62
CA TYR A 74 1.62 1.69 -9.61
C TYR A 74 1.20 3.00 -8.95
N ASP A 75 0.09 3.60 -9.38
CA ASP A 75 -0.37 4.89 -8.87
C ASP A 75 -0.82 4.80 -7.40
N ALA A 76 -1.52 3.73 -7.02
CA ALA A 76 -1.88 3.48 -5.63
C ALA A 76 -0.64 3.33 -4.72
N TYR A 77 0.38 2.60 -5.17
CA TYR A 77 1.64 2.47 -4.45
C TYR A 77 2.37 3.80 -4.33
N VAL A 78 2.49 4.55 -5.43
CA VAL A 78 3.16 5.85 -5.46
C VAL A 78 2.43 6.88 -4.60
N ALA A 79 1.09 6.87 -4.57
CA ALA A 79 0.30 7.72 -3.70
C ALA A 79 0.61 7.45 -2.22
N LEU A 80 0.69 6.18 -1.80
CA LEU A 80 1.10 5.82 -0.44
C LEU A 80 2.56 6.15 -0.15
N TRP A 81 3.45 5.90 -1.12
CA TRP A 81 4.86 6.22 -1.04
C TRP A 81 5.08 7.69 -0.71
N ARG A 82 4.47 8.58 -1.52
CA ARG A 82 4.50 10.04 -1.36
C ARG A 82 3.67 10.52 -0.17
N GLY A 83 2.62 9.79 0.22
CA GLY A 83 1.76 10.07 1.37
C GLY A 83 2.43 9.88 2.74
N GLY A 84 3.72 9.58 2.78
CA GLY A 84 4.53 9.55 3.99
C GLY A 84 5.12 8.18 4.32
N LEU A 85 4.93 7.17 3.47
CA LEU A 85 5.54 5.86 3.64
C LEU A 85 7.06 5.92 3.45
N GLU A 86 7.53 6.69 2.47
CA GLU A 86 8.96 6.88 2.23
C GLU A 86 9.67 7.38 3.49
N GLN A 87 9.17 8.47 4.07
CA GLN A 87 9.77 9.05 5.26
C GLN A 87 9.72 8.09 6.44
N GLU A 88 8.59 7.37 6.60
CA GLU A 88 8.40 6.42 7.68
C GLU A 88 9.39 5.26 7.59
N ILE A 89 9.55 4.62 6.42
CA ILE A 89 10.45 3.48 6.29
C ILE A 89 11.92 3.91 6.42
N ARG A 90 12.28 5.11 5.94
CA ARG A 90 13.62 5.69 6.16
C ARG A 90 13.90 5.92 7.65
N ASN A 91 12.94 6.48 8.39
CA ASN A 91 13.08 6.68 9.83
C ASN A 91 13.22 5.36 10.59
N LEU A 92 12.41 4.37 10.24
CA LEU A 92 12.49 3.03 10.84
C LEU A 92 13.83 2.36 10.53
N LYS A 93 14.33 2.47 9.30
CA LYS A 93 15.64 1.94 8.91
C LYS A 93 16.81 2.64 9.58
N TYR A 94 16.73 3.95 9.74
CA TYR A 94 17.74 4.69 10.51
C TYR A 94 17.78 4.23 11.97
N LYS A 95 16.62 3.97 12.56
CA LYS A 95 16.50 3.50 13.96
C LYS A 95 16.86 2.02 14.14
N TYR A 96 16.60 1.20 13.13
CA TYR A 96 16.78 -0.26 13.14
C TYR A 96 17.52 -0.71 11.87
N PRO A 97 18.81 -0.38 11.72
CA PRO A 97 19.56 -0.60 10.48
C PRO A 97 19.65 -2.08 10.09
N ASP A 98 19.82 -2.95 11.09
CA ASP A 98 20.02 -4.39 10.90
C ASP A 98 18.72 -5.20 10.82
N TYR A 99 17.55 -4.55 10.85
CA TYR A 99 16.28 -5.27 10.83
C TYR A 99 15.87 -5.57 9.39
N GLU A 100 15.31 -6.74 9.12
CA GLU A 100 14.80 -7.06 7.78
C GLU A 100 13.53 -6.28 7.47
N VAL A 101 13.23 -6.04 6.18
CA VAL A 101 11.95 -5.47 5.76
C VAL A 101 11.09 -6.55 5.16
N TRP A 102 9.94 -6.78 5.76
CA TRP A 102 8.96 -7.74 5.28
C TRP A 102 7.77 -7.00 4.71
N VAL A 103 7.51 -7.21 3.42
CA VAL A 103 6.34 -6.66 2.74
C VAL A 103 5.27 -7.75 2.69
N SER A 104 4.11 -7.46 3.26
CA SER A 104 2.97 -8.37 3.29
C SER A 104 1.70 -7.69 2.75
N ARG A 105 0.71 -8.50 2.37
CA ARG A 105 -0.63 -7.99 2.10
C ARG A 105 -1.45 -8.07 3.38
N LEU A 106 -2.11 -6.97 3.74
CA LEU A 106 -3.09 -6.96 4.81
C LEU A 106 -4.36 -7.67 4.31
N ARG A 107 -4.48 -8.97 4.56
CA ARG A 107 -5.82 -9.56 4.70
C ARG A 107 -6.35 -9.05 6.04
N LEU A 108 -7.49 -8.36 6.00
CA LEU A 108 -8.31 -8.16 7.19
C LEU A 108 -8.71 -9.55 7.71
N PHE A 109 -7.85 -10.18 8.52
CA PHE A 109 -8.37 -10.91 9.66
C PHE A 109 -9.04 -9.84 10.50
N LYS A 110 -10.36 -9.79 10.39
CA LYS A 110 -11.23 -9.06 11.30
C LYS A 110 -10.89 -9.60 12.70
N ILE A 111 -10.01 -8.91 13.42
CA ILE A 111 -9.77 -9.18 14.83
C ILE A 111 -10.97 -8.55 15.53
N PHE A 112 -11.98 -9.41 15.72
CA PHE A 112 -13.25 -9.24 16.43
C PHE A 112 -14.15 -8.08 15.95
#